data_AF-A0A7C1AGH7-F1
#
_entry.id   AF-A0A7C1AGH7-F1
#
_cell.length_a   1.000
_cell.length_b   1.000
_cell.length_c   1.000
_cell.angle_alpha   90.00
_cell.angle_beta   90.00
_cell.angle_gamma   90.00
#
_symmetry.space_group_name_H-M   'P 1'
#
loop_
_entity.id
_entity.type
_entity.pdbx_description
1 polymer ?
#
loop_
_entity_poly.entity_id
_entity_poly.type
_entity_poly.pdbx_seq_one_letter_code
_entity_poly.pdbx_strand_id
1 'polypeptide(L)'
;IDQGCDESVNAVNIRRFVKATTGISTTTDTLKATIIQTRHRIPEEELTETQILVFQVPYPEPLRLVEPQEAQTRRMHAEMDYAKIWVFLYENIVKWKEITIGARYPVFVNGRYIMDPSPIPRYDVPRLNYARTLYLFGAGREKRIYAVPPFTEVKPLEFEDHRFRIEDFTAKSCALCGSKDTFLDEIIEGDRRIFTCSDTSFCKKRREDPNIPKSSVKK
;
A
#
# COMPACT_ATOMS: atom_id res chain seq x y z
N ILE A 1 -9.83 -5.76 4.60
CA ILE A 1 -10.18 -4.41 4.11
C ILE A 1 -10.00 -4.31 2.59
N ASP A 2 -10.80 -3.48 1.92
CA ASP A 2 -10.61 -3.07 0.52
C ASP A 2 -10.85 -1.56 0.46
N GLN A 3 -9.91 -0.81 -0.12
CA GLN A 3 -9.80 0.66 -0.02
C GLN A 3 -9.79 1.19 1.42
N GLY A 4 -9.23 0.44 2.38
CA GLY A 4 -9.23 0.84 3.80
C GLY A 4 -10.56 0.62 4.54
N CYS A 5 -11.57 0.08 3.84
CA CYS A 5 -12.91 -0.15 4.39
C CYS A 5 -13.21 -1.65 4.59
N ASP A 6 -13.76 -2.00 5.76
CA ASP A 6 -14.26 -3.34 6.07
C ASP A 6 -15.65 -3.65 5.51
N GLU A 7 -16.38 -2.61 5.14
CA GLU A 7 -17.79 -2.67 4.69
C GLU A 7 -17.92 -2.64 3.16
N SER A 8 -16.80 -2.52 2.45
CA SER A 8 -16.77 -2.67 0.99
C SER A 8 -17.21 -4.07 0.56
N VAL A 9 -17.87 -4.15 -0.60
CA VAL A 9 -18.49 -5.39 -1.10
C VAL A 9 -17.51 -6.56 -1.13
N ASN A 10 -16.32 -6.33 -1.68
CA ASN A 10 -15.29 -7.36 -1.79
C ASN A 10 -14.74 -7.78 -0.41
N ALA A 11 -14.50 -6.84 0.51
CA ALA A 11 -14.04 -7.15 1.86
C ALA A 11 -15.07 -7.98 2.63
N VAL A 12 -16.36 -7.62 2.55
CA VAL A 12 -17.47 -8.34 3.17
C VAL A 12 -17.55 -9.77 2.62
N ASN A 13 -17.49 -9.93 1.30
CA ASN A 13 -17.61 -11.23 0.66
C ASN A 13 -16.46 -12.17 1.03
N ILE A 14 -15.21 -11.69 0.98
CA ILE A 14 -14.04 -12.48 1.36
C ILE A 14 -14.09 -12.85 2.83
N ARG A 15 -14.40 -11.90 3.73
CA ARG A 15 -14.52 -12.16 5.16
C ARG A 15 -15.60 -13.19 5.46
N ARG A 16 -16.76 -13.11 4.81
CA ARG A 16 -17.85 -14.10 4.93
C ARG A 16 -17.41 -15.48 4.44
N PHE A 17 -16.76 -15.55 3.29
CA PHE A 17 -16.28 -16.80 2.71
C PHE A 17 -15.26 -17.49 3.64
N VAL A 18 -14.26 -16.76 4.12
CA VAL A 18 -13.25 -17.32 5.04
C VAL A 18 -13.91 -17.78 6.34
N LYS A 19 -14.80 -16.97 6.92
CA LYS A 19 -15.54 -17.36 8.13
C LYS A 19 -16.38 -18.61 7.92
N ALA A 20 -17.09 -18.72 6.79
CA ALA A 20 -17.93 -19.88 6.49
C ALA A 20 -17.13 -21.17 6.28
N THR A 21 -15.90 -21.06 5.76
CA THR A 21 -15.06 -22.23 5.43
C THR A 21 -14.11 -22.64 6.55
N THR A 22 -13.76 -21.74 7.45
CA THR A 22 -12.76 -22.00 8.51
C THR A 22 -13.29 -21.85 9.93
N GLY A 23 -14.45 -21.20 10.12
CA GLY A 23 -15.03 -20.96 11.44
C GLY A 23 -14.29 -19.91 12.29
N ILE A 24 -13.29 -19.21 11.75
CA ILE A 24 -12.50 -18.25 12.53
C ILE A 24 -13.32 -17.04 13.02
N SER A 25 -12.90 -16.46 14.14
CA SER A 25 -13.37 -15.15 14.58
C SER A 25 -12.90 -14.04 13.63
N THR A 26 -13.72 -13.01 13.48
CA THR A 26 -13.44 -11.84 12.64
C THR A 26 -13.52 -10.57 13.45
N THR A 27 -12.69 -9.57 13.13
CA THR A 27 -12.72 -8.24 13.75
C THR A 27 -12.57 -7.16 12.68
N THR A 28 -13.04 -5.96 12.98
CA THR A 28 -12.73 -4.73 12.21
C THR A 28 -11.69 -3.86 12.93
N ASP A 29 -11.31 -4.22 14.14
CA ASP A 29 -10.28 -3.55 14.92
C ASP A 29 -8.89 -4.04 14.49
N THR A 30 -8.10 -3.16 13.86
CA THR A 30 -6.78 -3.47 13.32
C THR A 30 -5.88 -4.15 14.34
N LEU A 31 -5.83 -3.65 15.57
CA LEU A 31 -4.90 -4.13 16.60
C LEU A 31 -5.33 -5.48 17.20
N LYS A 32 -6.59 -5.88 17.03
CA LYS A 32 -7.09 -7.20 17.45
C LYS A 32 -6.92 -8.27 16.37
N ALA A 33 -6.62 -7.89 15.13
CA ALA A 33 -6.48 -8.84 14.03
C ALA A 33 -5.10 -9.53 14.09
N THR A 34 -5.04 -10.85 13.91
CA THR A 34 -3.78 -11.58 13.72
C THR A 34 -3.39 -11.67 12.24
N ILE A 35 -4.39 -11.74 11.35
CA ILE A 35 -4.22 -11.72 9.91
C ILE A 35 -5.11 -10.61 9.34
N ILE A 36 -4.51 -9.72 8.57
CA ILE A 36 -5.22 -8.65 7.87
C ILE A 36 -5.06 -8.90 6.37
N GLN A 37 -6.14 -9.25 5.68
CA GLN A 37 -6.13 -9.26 4.23
C GLN A 37 -6.56 -7.88 3.70
N THR A 38 -5.74 -7.30 2.83
CA THR A 38 -5.92 -5.94 2.32
C THR A 38 -5.89 -5.86 0.81
N ARG A 39 -6.63 -4.89 0.27
CA ARG A 39 -6.53 -4.39 -1.09
C ARG A 39 -6.37 -2.87 -1.06
N HIS A 40 -5.25 -2.41 -1.63
CA HIS A 40 -4.90 -1.00 -1.89
C HIS A 40 -4.57 -0.12 -0.67
N ARG A 41 -4.58 -0.63 0.56
CA ARG A 41 -4.25 0.18 1.75
C ARG A 41 -3.42 -0.57 2.77
N ILE A 42 -2.60 0.16 3.51
CA ILE A 42 -2.02 -0.28 4.79
C ILE A 42 -2.78 0.45 5.91
N PRO A 43 -3.25 -0.24 6.96
CA PRO A 43 -3.93 0.42 8.08
C PRO A 43 -3.13 1.59 8.65
N GLU A 44 -3.83 2.57 9.19
CA GLU A 44 -3.21 3.76 9.80
C GLU A 44 -2.54 3.43 11.14
N GLU A 45 -3.01 2.40 11.85
CA GLU A 45 -2.43 1.95 13.12
C GLU A 45 -1.12 1.17 12.87
N GLU A 46 -0.15 1.31 13.78
CA GLU A 46 1.11 0.57 13.69
C GLU A 46 0.88 -0.91 13.93
N LEU A 47 1.26 -1.73 12.95
CA LEU A 47 1.12 -3.17 13.03
C LEU A 47 2.28 -3.80 13.82
N THR A 48 2.02 -4.93 14.48
CA THR A 48 2.99 -5.61 15.35
C THR A 48 3.61 -6.84 14.69
N GLU A 49 4.58 -7.45 15.38
CA GLU A 49 5.28 -8.69 14.94
C GLU A 49 4.39 -9.92 14.96
N THR A 50 3.31 -9.89 15.73
CA THR A 50 2.34 -11.01 15.82
C THR A 50 1.30 -10.97 14.71
N GLN A 51 1.33 -9.93 13.86
CA GLN A 51 0.38 -9.73 12.78
C GLN A 51 0.99 -10.07 11.43
N ILE A 52 0.13 -10.47 10.49
CA ILE A 52 0.49 -10.68 9.09
C ILE A 52 -0.44 -9.85 8.22
N LEU A 53 0.11 -9.01 7.34
CA LEU A 53 -0.66 -8.25 6.35
C LEU A 53 -0.52 -8.93 4.99
N VAL A 54 -1.64 -9.33 4.40
CA VAL A 54 -1.72 -10.07 3.14
C VAL A 54 -2.33 -9.19 2.05
N PHE A 55 -1.52 -8.77 1.09
CA PHE A 55 -1.90 -7.90 -0.02
C PHE A 55 -2.49 -8.69 -1.20
N GLN A 56 -3.61 -8.20 -1.72
CA GLN A 56 -4.14 -8.62 -3.01
C GLN A 56 -3.42 -7.89 -4.15
N VAL A 57 -2.77 -8.64 -5.03
CA VAL A 57 -1.94 -8.09 -6.11
C VAL A 57 -2.55 -8.43 -7.47
N PRO A 58 -2.96 -7.44 -8.28
CA PRO A 58 -3.49 -7.69 -9.61
C PRO A 58 -2.39 -8.02 -10.63
N TYR A 59 -1.22 -7.39 -10.51
CA TYR A 59 -0.05 -7.62 -11.35
C TYR A 59 1.22 -7.56 -10.47
N PRO A 60 2.03 -8.63 -10.41
CA PRO A 60 3.16 -8.73 -9.49
C PRO A 60 4.48 -8.22 -10.06
N GLU A 61 4.54 -7.95 -11.36
CA GLU A 61 5.78 -7.65 -12.09
C GLU A 61 5.97 -6.13 -12.21
N PRO A 62 6.89 -5.52 -11.44
CA PRO A 62 7.15 -4.08 -11.50
C PRO A 62 7.74 -3.61 -12.84
N LEU A 63 8.41 -4.50 -13.59
CA LEU A 63 9.01 -4.17 -14.88
C LEU A 63 8.03 -4.22 -16.06
N ARG A 64 6.75 -4.56 -15.82
CA ARG A 64 5.76 -4.74 -16.89
C ARG A 64 5.52 -3.47 -17.72
N LEU A 65 5.81 -2.30 -17.15
CA LEU A 65 5.73 -1.00 -17.85
C LEU A 65 6.81 -0.85 -18.93
N VAL A 66 7.95 -1.54 -18.79
CA VAL A 66 9.10 -1.41 -19.69
C VAL A 66 9.42 -2.69 -20.46
N GLU A 67 8.89 -3.84 -20.02
CA GLU A 67 9.09 -5.13 -20.66
C GLU A 67 7.83 -6.00 -20.54
N PRO A 68 7.10 -6.24 -21.64
CA PRO A 68 5.87 -7.03 -21.61
C PRO A 68 6.13 -8.54 -21.49
N GLN A 69 7.32 -9.05 -21.81
CA GLN A 69 7.59 -10.49 -21.80
C GLN A 69 8.10 -11.00 -20.45
N GLU A 70 7.35 -11.91 -19.83
CA GLU A 70 7.72 -12.55 -18.56
C GLU A 70 9.09 -13.25 -18.59
N ALA A 71 9.45 -13.89 -19.71
CA ALA A 71 10.75 -14.55 -19.83
C ALA A 71 11.90 -13.54 -19.72
N GLN A 72 11.71 -12.33 -20.26
CA GLN A 72 12.70 -11.25 -20.21
C GLN A 72 12.73 -10.61 -18.82
N THR A 73 11.59 -10.30 -18.21
CA THR A 73 11.59 -9.71 -16.86
C THR A 73 12.20 -10.65 -15.82
N ARG A 74 11.97 -11.97 -15.91
CA ARG A 74 12.64 -12.96 -15.07
C ARG A 74 14.17 -12.93 -15.22
N ARG A 75 14.67 -12.83 -16.46
CA ARG A 75 16.10 -12.70 -16.73
C ARG A 75 16.64 -11.40 -16.12
N MET A 76 15.95 -10.28 -16.31
CA MET A 76 16.31 -8.99 -15.73
C MET A 76 16.39 -9.07 -14.19
N HIS A 77 15.41 -9.69 -13.53
CA HIS A 77 15.46 -9.91 -12.07
C HIS A 77 16.65 -10.79 -11.65
N ALA A 78 16.93 -11.87 -12.40
CA ALA A 78 18.05 -12.76 -12.13
C ALA A 78 19.40 -12.03 -12.25
N GLU A 79 19.57 -11.22 -13.29
CA GLU A 79 20.80 -10.47 -13.60
C GLU A 79 20.91 -9.13 -12.83
N MET A 80 19.85 -8.72 -12.11
CA MET A 80 19.73 -7.37 -11.52
C MET A 80 19.79 -6.24 -12.58
N ASP A 81 19.37 -6.54 -13.81
CA ASP A 81 19.30 -5.55 -14.89
C ASP A 81 18.02 -4.72 -14.78
N TYR A 82 18.12 -3.62 -14.03
CA TYR A 82 17.02 -2.68 -13.80
C TYR A 82 17.18 -1.35 -14.55
N ALA A 83 18.08 -1.28 -15.53
CA ALA A 83 18.34 -0.02 -16.24
C ALA A 83 17.06 0.54 -16.91
N LYS A 84 16.23 -0.32 -17.50
CA LYS A 84 15.01 0.11 -18.21
C LYS A 84 14.02 0.85 -17.31
N ILE A 85 13.79 0.39 -16.08
CA ILE A 85 12.83 1.06 -15.18
C ILE A 85 13.37 2.42 -14.71
N TRP A 86 14.69 2.53 -14.48
CA TRP A 86 15.31 3.83 -14.20
C TRP A 86 15.15 4.82 -15.35
N VAL A 87 15.37 4.38 -16.60
CA VAL A 87 15.15 5.22 -17.80
C VAL A 87 13.69 5.68 -17.86
N PHE A 88 12.73 4.77 -17.66
CA PHE A 88 11.31 5.11 -17.65
C PHE A 88 10.94 6.17 -16.60
N LEU A 89 11.48 6.05 -15.37
CA LEU A 89 11.25 7.05 -14.32
C LEU A 89 11.87 8.41 -14.70
N TYR A 90 13.05 8.41 -15.32
CA TYR A 90 13.69 9.64 -15.80
C TYR A 90 12.89 10.32 -16.93
N GLU A 91 12.37 9.54 -17.88
CA GLU A 91 11.49 10.04 -18.95
C GLU A 91 10.24 10.72 -18.40
N ASN A 92 9.67 10.20 -17.30
CA ASN A 92 8.55 10.86 -16.61
C ASN A 92 8.96 12.24 -16.08
N ILE A 93 10.14 12.34 -15.45
CA ILE A 93 10.66 13.61 -14.93
C ILE A 93 10.90 14.60 -16.07
N VAL A 94 11.50 14.17 -17.19
CA VAL A 94 11.74 15.05 -18.34
C VAL A 94 10.42 15.55 -18.94
N LYS A 95 9.42 14.67 -19.06
CA LYS A 95 8.14 15.01 -19.72
C LYS A 95 7.18 15.81 -18.83
N TRP A 96 7.12 15.48 -17.55
CA TRP A 96 6.09 15.98 -16.62
C TRP A 96 6.65 16.72 -15.41
N LYS A 97 7.98 16.81 -15.28
CA LYS A 97 8.69 17.32 -14.10
C LYS A 97 8.41 16.53 -12.81
N GLU A 98 7.82 15.34 -12.95
CA GLU A 98 7.47 14.44 -11.86
C GLU A 98 7.27 13.01 -12.38
N ILE A 99 7.56 12.03 -11.52
CA ILE A 99 7.16 10.63 -11.71
C ILE A 99 5.65 10.48 -11.54
N THR A 100 4.94 10.12 -12.62
CA THR A 100 3.46 10.11 -12.66
C THR A 100 2.80 8.87 -12.03
N ILE A 101 3.60 7.98 -11.42
CA ILE A 101 3.10 6.75 -10.80
C ILE A 101 2.40 7.08 -9.47
N GLY A 102 1.07 7.17 -9.48
CA GLY A 102 0.27 7.51 -8.28
C GLY A 102 -0.01 6.36 -7.31
N ALA A 103 0.10 5.11 -7.76
CA ALA A 103 -0.07 3.91 -6.94
C ALA A 103 0.83 2.80 -7.49
N ARG A 104 1.11 1.77 -6.68
CA ARG A 104 2.04 0.69 -7.07
C ARG A 104 3.45 1.21 -7.35
N TYR A 105 3.87 2.24 -6.62
CA TYR A 105 5.16 2.86 -6.85
C TYR A 105 6.28 1.83 -6.62
N PRO A 106 7.17 1.57 -7.60
CA PRO A 106 8.17 0.52 -7.48
C PRO A 106 9.14 0.79 -6.34
N VAL A 107 9.45 -0.26 -5.57
CA VAL A 107 10.37 -0.19 -4.43
C VAL A 107 11.56 -1.12 -4.64
N PHE A 108 12.71 -0.76 -4.07
CA PHE A 108 13.89 -1.60 -3.95
C PHE A 108 13.92 -2.25 -2.57
N VAL A 109 13.84 -3.57 -2.55
CA VAL A 109 13.74 -4.39 -1.34
C VAL A 109 15.07 -5.07 -1.06
N ASN A 110 15.53 -4.95 0.18
CA ASN A 110 16.73 -5.59 0.70
C ASN A 110 17.98 -5.41 -0.19
N GLY A 111 18.13 -4.21 -0.77
CA GLY A 111 19.25 -3.89 -1.65
C GLY A 111 19.38 -4.74 -2.92
N ARG A 112 18.32 -5.49 -3.32
CA ARG A 112 18.44 -6.49 -4.40
C ARG A 112 17.31 -6.54 -5.40
N TYR A 113 16.06 -6.56 -4.95
CA TYR A 113 14.92 -6.78 -5.83
C TYR A 113 14.10 -5.50 -5.98
N ILE A 114 13.81 -5.12 -7.22
CA ILE A 114 12.67 -4.21 -7.46
C ILE A 114 11.39 -5.01 -7.28
N MET A 115 10.42 -4.45 -6.57
CA MET A 115 9.16 -5.09 -6.19
C MET A 115 7.99 -4.15 -6.47
N ASP A 116 6.87 -4.71 -6.92
CA ASP A 116 5.57 -4.04 -6.91
C ASP A 116 4.96 -4.13 -5.49
N PRO A 117 4.66 -3.01 -4.80
CA PRO A 117 4.12 -3.06 -3.44
C PRO A 117 2.60 -3.30 -3.40
N SER A 118 2.00 -3.90 -4.44
CA SER A 118 0.57 -3.88 -4.72
C SER A 118 0.02 -2.47 -4.98
N PRO A 119 -1.27 -2.30 -5.35
CA PRO A 119 -1.87 -0.99 -5.61
C PRO A 119 -2.16 -0.13 -4.39
N ILE A 120 -1.21 -0.09 -3.46
CA ILE A 120 -1.19 0.92 -2.41
C ILE A 120 -0.83 2.30 -3.00
N PRO A 121 -1.37 3.39 -2.43
CA PRO A 121 -0.96 4.75 -2.79
C PRO A 121 0.49 5.01 -2.40
N ARG A 122 1.10 6.05 -2.97
CA ARG A 122 2.47 6.48 -2.59
C ARG A 122 2.54 6.74 -1.08
N TYR A 123 1.47 7.27 -0.50
CA TYR A 123 1.29 7.51 0.92
C TYR A 123 1.64 6.33 1.83
N ASP A 124 1.29 5.12 1.43
CA ASP A 124 1.48 3.92 2.24
C ASP A 124 2.87 3.28 2.02
N VAL A 125 3.58 3.61 0.93
CA VAL A 125 4.88 3.01 0.58
C VAL A 125 5.93 3.12 1.68
N PRO A 126 6.11 4.29 2.34
CA PRO A 126 7.09 4.41 3.44
C PRO A 126 6.82 3.47 4.62
N ARG A 127 5.58 3.00 4.81
CA ARG A 127 5.25 2.06 5.89
C ARG A 127 5.83 0.67 5.67
N LEU A 128 6.29 0.37 4.45
CA LEU A 128 6.95 -0.89 4.14
C LEU A 128 8.37 -0.97 4.73
N ASN A 129 9.02 0.18 4.97
CA ASN A 129 10.43 0.25 5.34
C ASN A 129 10.64 -0.11 6.82
N TYR A 130 11.46 -1.14 7.10
CA TYR A 130 11.76 -1.61 8.46
C TYR A 130 10.49 -1.81 9.32
N ALA A 131 9.42 -2.29 8.68
CA ALA A 131 8.18 -2.65 9.35
C ALA A 131 8.39 -3.87 10.26
N ARG A 132 7.72 -3.90 11.41
CA ARG A 132 7.79 -5.03 12.35
C ARG A 132 6.96 -6.23 11.90
N THR A 133 6.04 -6.00 10.97
CA THR A 133 5.02 -6.94 10.53
C THR A 133 5.47 -7.70 9.29
N LEU A 134 5.08 -8.97 9.18
CA LEU A 134 5.28 -9.74 7.95
C LEU A 134 4.30 -9.29 6.86
N TYR A 135 4.83 -8.98 5.68
CA TYR A 135 4.03 -8.65 4.51
C TYR A 135 4.09 -9.76 3.47
N LEU A 136 2.91 -10.27 3.11
CA LEU A 136 2.73 -11.29 2.07
C LEU A 136 1.93 -10.70 0.92
N PHE A 137 2.34 -11.00 -0.31
CA PHE A 137 1.75 -10.45 -1.51
C PHE A 137 1.30 -11.58 -2.43
N GLY A 138 0.00 -11.64 -2.71
CA GLY A 138 -0.62 -12.73 -3.47
C GLY A 138 -1.19 -12.26 -4.81
N ALA A 139 -0.60 -12.71 -5.91
CA ALA A 139 -1.12 -12.49 -7.26
C ALA A 139 -1.70 -13.80 -7.83
N GLY A 140 -2.96 -14.07 -7.53
CA GLY A 140 -3.62 -15.34 -7.89
C GLY A 140 -3.67 -15.61 -9.39
N ARG A 141 -4.09 -14.63 -10.19
CA ARG A 141 -4.19 -14.75 -11.66
C ARG A 141 -2.83 -14.96 -12.32
N GLU A 142 -1.81 -14.29 -11.82
CA GLU A 142 -0.43 -14.33 -12.34
C GLU A 142 0.42 -15.47 -11.73
N LYS A 143 -0.15 -16.20 -10.76
CA LYS A 143 0.48 -17.32 -10.05
C LYS A 143 1.83 -16.91 -9.43
N ARG A 144 1.84 -15.82 -8.67
CA ARG A 144 3.03 -15.36 -7.92
C ARG A 144 2.69 -15.09 -6.46
N ILE A 145 3.63 -15.42 -5.59
CA ILE A 145 3.64 -15.05 -4.19
C ILE A 145 5.03 -14.48 -3.90
N TYR A 146 5.08 -13.37 -3.17
CA TYR A 146 6.31 -12.77 -2.69
C TYR A 146 6.08 -12.18 -1.30
N ALA A 147 7.16 -11.84 -0.60
CA ALA A 147 7.10 -11.41 0.79
C ALA A 147 8.15 -10.35 1.09
N VAL A 148 7.84 -9.51 2.07
CA VAL A 148 8.81 -8.65 2.76
C VAL A 148 8.81 -9.08 4.22
N PRO A 149 9.91 -9.73 4.68
CA PRO A 149 10.06 -10.09 6.09
C PRO A 149 10.08 -8.85 7.00
N PRO A 150 9.75 -9.00 8.29
CA PRO A 150 9.96 -7.96 9.28
C PRO A 150 11.38 -7.38 9.24
N PHE A 151 11.51 -6.09 9.54
CA PHE A 151 12.77 -5.35 9.62
C PHE A 151 13.60 -5.35 8.33
N THR A 152 12.94 -5.52 7.18
CA THR A 152 13.58 -5.44 5.87
C THR A 152 13.62 -3.99 5.37
N GLU A 153 14.75 -3.58 4.79
CA GLU A 153 14.85 -2.30 4.10
C GLU A 153 13.99 -2.29 2.83
N VAL A 154 13.11 -1.30 2.71
CA VAL A 154 12.28 -1.07 1.52
C VAL A 154 12.33 0.41 1.17
N LYS A 155 12.91 0.73 0.02
CA LYS A 155 13.07 2.12 -0.44
C LYS A 155 12.28 2.35 -1.73
N PRO A 156 11.49 3.43 -1.86
CA PRO A 156 10.95 3.81 -3.16
C PRO A 156 12.10 4.09 -4.14
N LEU A 157 11.93 3.74 -5.42
CA LEU A 157 12.88 4.17 -6.44
C LEU A 157 12.85 5.70 -6.58
N GLU A 158 13.97 6.36 -6.37
CA GLU A 158 14.09 7.82 -6.46
C GLU A 158 15.47 8.20 -6.98
N PHE A 159 15.59 9.44 -7.44
CA PHE A 159 16.87 10.03 -7.83
C PHE A 159 17.32 11.01 -6.74
N GLU A 160 18.62 11.28 -6.68
CA GLU A 160 19.17 12.22 -5.69
C GLU A 160 18.56 13.62 -5.80
N ASP A 161 18.32 14.06 -7.04
CA ASP A 161 17.71 15.32 -7.44
C ASP A 161 16.18 15.26 -7.58
N HIS A 162 15.60 14.06 -7.54
CA HIS A 162 14.15 13.85 -7.60
C HIS A 162 13.69 12.81 -6.58
N ARG A 163 13.47 13.28 -5.35
CA ARG A 163 13.07 12.46 -4.20
C ARG A 163 11.61 12.01 -4.28
N PHE A 164 11.35 10.85 -3.68
CA PHE A 164 10.00 10.33 -3.53
C PHE A 164 9.12 11.28 -2.71
N ARG A 165 7.87 11.46 -3.16
CA ARG A 165 6.86 12.26 -2.49
C ARG A 165 5.61 11.43 -2.27
N ILE A 166 4.90 11.74 -1.19
CA ILE A 166 3.57 11.20 -0.90
C ILE A 166 2.51 12.24 -1.22
N GLU A 167 1.26 11.80 -1.29
CA GLU A 167 0.10 12.68 -1.42
C GLU A 167 0.04 13.66 -0.25
N ASP A 168 -0.15 14.94 -0.57
CA ASP A 168 -0.26 16.02 0.41
C ASP A 168 -1.73 16.34 0.72
N PHE A 169 -2.10 16.15 1.98
CA PHE A 169 -3.42 16.45 2.52
C PHE A 169 -3.40 17.63 3.53
N THR A 170 -2.32 18.41 3.62
CA THR A 170 -2.12 19.45 4.66
C THR A 170 -3.27 20.47 4.74
N ALA A 171 -3.88 20.81 3.61
CA ALA A 171 -5.02 21.75 3.54
C ALA A 171 -6.40 21.07 3.72
N LYS A 172 -6.44 19.77 4.00
CA LYS A 172 -7.65 18.95 4.07
C LYS A 172 -7.75 18.29 5.44
N SER A 173 -8.97 17.93 5.82
CA SER A 173 -9.24 17.19 7.05
C SER A 173 -10.40 16.24 6.81
N CYS A 174 -10.38 15.10 7.49
CA CYS A 174 -11.52 14.20 7.50
C CYS A 174 -12.75 14.92 8.06
N ALA A 175 -13.84 14.93 7.29
CA ALA A 175 -15.12 15.52 7.70
C ALA A 175 -15.80 14.80 8.88
N LEU A 176 -15.34 13.60 9.23
CA LEU A 176 -15.92 12.77 10.30
C LEU A 176 -15.15 12.86 11.61
N CYS A 177 -13.83 12.66 11.59
CA CYS A 177 -12.99 12.63 12.79
C CYS A 177 -12.02 13.83 12.90
N GLY A 178 -11.97 14.72 11.91
CA GLY A 178 -11.08 15.88 11.89
C GLY A 178 -9.61 15.58 11.59
N SER A 179 -9.23 14.31 11.37
CA SER A 179 -7.86 13.88 11.06
C SER A 179 -7.26 14.62 9.87
N LYS A 180 -6.03 15.10 10.01
CA LYS A 180 -5.24 15.80 8.97
C LYS A 180 -4.00 15.03 8.52
N ASP A 181 -3.74 13.89 9.15
CA ASP A 181 -2.52 13.13 9.04
C ASP A 181 -2.79 11.69 8.57
N THR A 182 -3.95 11.41 7.97
CA THR A 182 -4.31 10.11 7.39
C THR A 182 -4.51 10.22 5.88
N PHE A 183 -4.51 9.10 5.18
CA PHE A 183 -4.94 9.10 3.78
C PHE A 183 -6.44 9.41 3.68
N LEU A 184 -6.82 10.33 2.80
CA LEU A 184 -8.20 10.79 2.65
C LEU A 184 -8.78 10.38 1.28
N ASP A 185 -9.96 9.77 1.30
CA ASP A 185 -10.81 9.59 0.13
C ASP A 185 -11.57 10.89 -0.17
N GLU A 186 -11.68 11.22 -1.46
CA GLU A 186 -12.47 12.35 -1.96
C GLU A 186 -13.85 11.86 -2.41
N ILE A 187 -14.89 12.36 -1.78
CA ILE A 187 -16.29 12.13 -2.12
C ILE A 187 -16.80 13.38 -2.83
N ILE A 188 -17.36 13.19 -4.03
CA ILE A 188 -17.91 14.27 -4.85
C ILE A 188 -19.42 14.25 -4.72
N GLU A 189 -19.99 15.30 -4.14
CA GLU A 189 -21.43 15.52 -3.99
C GLU A 189 -21.83 16.80 -4.73
N GLY A 190 -22.23 16.66 -6.00
CA GLY A 190 -22.41 17.81 -6.89
C GLY A 190 -21.10 18.59 -7.04
N ASP A 191 -21.10 19.87 -6.66
CA ASP A 191 -19.90 20.72 -6.67
C ASP A 191 -19.09 20.67 -5.37
N ARG A 192 -19.59 19.96 -4.35
CA ARG A 192 -18.90 19.84 -3.06
C ARG A 192 -17.95 18.66 -3.06
N ARG A 193 -16.76 18.89 -2.53
CA ARG A 193 -15.73 17.88 -2.29
C ARG A 193 -15.61 17.65 -0.80
N ILE A 194 -15.91 16.43 -0.36
CA ILE A 194 -15.83 16.02 1.04
C ILE A 194 -14.68 15.03 1.17
N PHE A 195 -13.79 15.28 2.12
CA PHE A 195 -12.66 14.39 2.39
C PHE A 195 -12.94 13.54 3.62
N THR A 196 -12.74 12.23 3.54
CA THR A 196 -12.94 11.30 4.66
C THR A 196 -11.76 10.34 4.79
N CYS A 197 -11.43 9.90 6.01
CA CYS A 197 -10.39 8.89 6.19
C CYS A 197 -10.74 7.62 5.40
N SER A 198 -9.78 7.16 4.60
CA SER A 198 -9.94 5.91 3.86
C SER A 198 -9.89 4.69 4.80
N ASP A 199 -9.08 4.75 5.88
CA ASP A 199 -9.15 3.75 6.95
C ASP A 199 -10.35 4.04 7.87
N THR A 200 -11.43 3.31 7.64
CA THR A 200 -12.68 3.47 8.37
C THR A 200 -12.60 2.99 9.83
N SER A 201 -11.74 2.01 10.13
CA SER A 201 -11.56 1.50 11.49
C SER A 201 -10.88 2.55 12.36
N PHE A 202 -9.79 3.10 11.85
CA PHE A 202 -9.06 4.18 12.50
C PHE A 202 -9.89 5.45 12.63
N CYS A 203 -10.68 5.79 11.61
CA CYS A 203 -11.61 6.92 11.65
C CYS A 203 -12.62 6.78 12.79
N LYS A 204 -13.25 5.60 12.95
CA LYS A 204 -14.20 5.32 14.03
C LYS A 204 -13.54 5.52 15.40
N LYS A 205 -12.34 4.96 15.60
CA LYS A 205 -11.56 5.13 16.83
C LYS A 205 -11.23 6.60 17.12
N ARG A 206 -10.80 7.37 16.12
CA ARG A 206 -10.48 8.79 16.28
C ARG A 206 -11.67 9.70 16.53
N ARG A 207 -12.90 9.26 16.21
CA ARG A 207 -14.11 9.98 16.63
C ARG A 207 -14.37 9.85 18.12
N GLU A 208 -13.91 8.76 18.73
CA GLU A 208 -14.04 8.50 20.17
C GLU A 208 -12.84 9.09 20.93
N ASP A 209 -11.62 8.92 20.40
CA ASP A 209 -10.39 9.49 20.93
C ASP A 209 -9.53 10.11 19.81
N PRO A 210 -9.58 11.45 19.61
CA PRO A 210 -8.83 12.15 18.57
C PRO A 210 -7.30 12.02 18.68
N ASN A 211 -6.77 11.63 19.84
CA ASN A 211 -5.32 11.60 20.09
C ASN A 211 -4.67 10.26 19.75
N ILE A 212 -5.43 9.28 19.25
CA ILE A 212 -4.87 7.97 18.89
C ILE A 212 -3.75 8.17 17.84
N PRO A 213 -2.53 7.69 18.14
CA PRO A 213 -1.40 7.83 17.23
C PRO A 213 -1.60 6.93 16.01
N LYS A 214 -1.13 7.42 14.87
CA LYS A 214 -0.95 6.59 13.67
C LYS A 214 0.45 5.98 13.65
N SER A 215 0.66 5.00 12.78
CA SER A 215 1.96 4.43 12.46
C SER A 215 2.96 5.52 12.13
N SER A 216 4.09 5.49 12.82
CA SER A 216 5.22 6.37 12.52
C SER A 216 5.80 6.00 11.15
N VAL A 217 5.91 6.98 10.25
CA VAL A 217 6.61 6.79 8.99
C VAL A 217 8.11 6.91 9.29
N LYS A 218 8.83 5.80 9.25
CA LYS A 218 10.29 5.81 9.35
C LYS A 218 10.84 6.38 8.04
N LYS A 219 11.47 7.55 8.12
CA LYS A 219 12.24 8.13 7.01
C LYS A 219 13.44 7.25 6.68
#